data_AF-A0A8T4XV93-F1
#
_entry.id   AF-A0A8T4XV93-F1
#
_cell.length_a   1.000
_cell.length_b   1.000
_cell.length_c   1.000
_cell.angle_alpha   90.00
_cell.angle_beta   90.00
_cell.angle_gamma   90.00
#
_symmetry.space_group_name_H-M   'P 1'
#
loop_
_entity.id
_entity.type
_entity.pdbx_description
1 polymer ?
#
loop_
_entity_poly.entity_id
_entity_poly.type
_entity_poly.pdbx_seq_one_letter_code
_entity_poly.pdbx_strand_id
1 'polypeptide(L)'
;MGMEKEENKRPEVEEGRSFEEILQECVEGAFIELYGPIGTRILFYYLWRSFGGNPTEARSFSQVLHGFLDNSAIAVEKAIVGRLCRELSLEFRDSGDFDFNRCIEEARRAYEGRKGKGKGKEKGGARA
;
A
#
# COMPACT_ATOMS: atom_id res chain seq x y z
N MET A 1 31.66 9.39 22.80
CA MET A 1 30.22 9.32 22.47
C MET A 1 30.07 9.67 21.00
N GLY A 2 30.15 8.68 20.12
CA GLY A 2 29.87 8.85 18.71
C GLY A 2 28.37 8.69 18.49
N MET A 3 27.71 9.76 18.04
CA MET A 3 26.35 9.67 17.51
C MET A 3 26.47 9.17 16.07
N GLU A 4 26.22 7.87 15.86
CA GLU A 4 26.05 7.33 14.52
C GLU A 4 24.67 7.79 14.02
N LYS A 5 24.70 8.62 12.98
CA LYS A 5 23.50 9.01 12.22
C LYS A 5 23.08 7.79 11.42
N GLU A 6 22.01 7.15 11.84
CA GLU A 6 21.36 6.10 11.06
C GLU A 6 20.74 6.77 9.83
N GLU A 7 21.44 6.67 8.70
CA GLU A 7 20.96 7.08 7.39
C GLU A 7 19.69 6.29 7.07
N ASN A 8 18.54 6.96 7.23
CA ASN A 8 17.24 6.49 6.80
C ASN A 8 17.23 6.45 5.26
N LYS A 9 17.79 5.36 4.69
CA LYS A 9 17.66 5.01 3.29
C LYS A 9 16.19 4.77 3.00
N ARG A 10 15.58 5.71 2.27
CA ARG A 10 14.23 5.54 1.72
C ARG A 10 14.23 4.28 0.85
N PRO A 11 13.27 3.36 1.00
CA PRO A 11 13.18 2.22 0.11
C PRO A 11 12.94 2.73 -1.31
N GLU A 12 13.89 2.48 -2.20
CA GLU A 12 13.68 2.60 -3.64
C GLU A 12 12.72 1.46 -4.02
N VAL A 13 11.58 1.79 -4.63
CA VAL A 13 10.63 0.78 -5.11
C VAL A 13 11.38 -0.13 -6.08
N GLU A 14 11.60 -1.39 -5.71
CA GLU A 14 12.33 -2.35 -6.53
C GLU A 14 11.72 -2.44 -7.94
N GLU A 15 12.56 -2.22 -8.95
CA GLU A 15 12.13 -2.26 -10.35
C GLU A 15 11.56 -3.65 -10.70
N GLY A 16 10.25 -3.72 -10.95
CA GLY A 16 9.58 -4.93 -11.46
C GLY A 16 8.33 -5.36 -10.71
N ARG A 17 8.11 -4.87 -9.49
CA ARG A 17 6.95 -5.23 -8.67
C ARG A 17 5.68 -4.56 -9.15
N SER A 18 4.56 -5.28 -9.22
CA SER A 18 3.21 -4.78 -9.54
C SER A 18 2.60 -4.00 -8.37
N PHE A 19 1.59 -3.16 -8.66
CA PHE A 19 0.87 -2.42 -7.63
C PHE A 19 0.17 -3.38 -6.64
N GLU A 20 -0.39 -4.47 -7.16
CA GLU A 20 -1.08 -5.50 -6.39
C GLU A 20 -0.16 -6.18 -5.38
N GLU A 21 1.09 -6.48 -5.76
CA GLU A 21 2.09 -7.05 -4.84
C GLU A 21 2.46 -6.07 -3.73
N ILE A 22 2.65 -4.79 -4.05
CA ILE A 22 2.95 -3.74 -3.06
C ILE A 22 1.77 -3.57 -2.11
N LEU A 23 0.55 -3.51 -2.64
CA LEU A 23 -0.67 -3.39 -1.85
C LEU A 23 -0.83 -4.59 -0.91
N GLN A 24 -0.63 -5.81 -1.40
CA GLN A 24 -0.72 -7.02 -0.60
C GLN A 24 0.27 -7.01 0.58
N GLU A 25 1.53 -6.61 0.35
CA GLU A 25 2.51 -6.48 1.43
C GLU A 25 2.14 -5.38 2.43
N CYS A 26 1.58 -4.26 1.95
CA CYS A 26 1.08 -3.20 2.84
C CYS A 26 -0.07 -3.70 3.72
N VAL A 27 -0.97 -4.51 3.16
CA VAL A 27 -2.05 -5.17 3.89
C VAL A 27 -1.48 -6.08 4.98
N GLU A 28 -0.62 -7.03 4.60
CA GLU A 28 -0.02 -7.96 5.56
C GLU A 28 0.78 -7.24 6.65
N GLY A 29 1.59 -6.26 6.27
CA GLY A 29 2.36 -5.44 7.20
C GLY A 29 1.50 -4.64 8.17
N ALA A 30 0.37 -4.09 7.71
CA ALA A 30 -0.57 -3.38 8.58
C ALA A 30 -1.22 -4.32 9.61
N PHE A 31 -1.61 -5.53 9.18
CA PHE A 31 -2.13 -6.54 10.10
C PHE A 31 -1.09 -6.98 11.13
N ILE A 32 0.16 -7.17 10.73
CA ILE A 32 1.25 -7.56 11.64
C ILE A 32 1.49 -6.48 12.68
N GLU A 33 1.48 -5.20 12.30
CA GLU A 33 1.64 -4.09 13.24
C GLU A 33 0.51 -4.02 14.26
N LEU A 34 -0.74 -4.19 13.81
CA LEU A 34 -1.91 -4.00 14.65
C LEU A 34 -2.22 -5.21 15.55
N TYR A 35 -1.96 -6.42 15.06
CA TYR A 35 -2.42 -7.66 15.70
C TYR A 35 -1.29 -8.67 15.96
N GLY A 36 -0.06 -8.36 15.56
CA GLY A 36 1.07 -9.26 15.62
C GLY A 36 1.01 -10.40 14.59
N PRO A 37 2.10 -11.18 14.44
CA PRO A 37 2.19 -12.24 13.44
C PRO A 37 1.13 -13.35 13.61
N ILE A 38 0.83 -13.73 14.85
CA ILE A 38 -0.15 -14.79 15.15
C ILE A 38 -1.57 -14.29 14.86
N GLY A 39 -1.91 -13.08 15.32
CA GLY A 39 -3.22 -12.47 15.06
C GLY A 39 -3.47 -12.27 13.57
N THR A 40 -2.44 -11.84 12.82
CA THR A 40 -2.48 -11.72 11.36
C THR A 40 -2.89 -13.03 10.70
N ARG A 41 -2.24 -14.16 11.03
CA ARG A 41 -2.57 -15.47 10.42
C ARG A 41 -4.01 -15.88 10.69
N ILE A 42 -4.52 -15.61 11.89
CA ILE A 42 -5.90 -15.89 12.27
C ILE A 42 -6.86 -15.02 11.45
N LEU A 43 -6.59 -13.72 11.34
CA LEU A 43 -7.40 -12.79 10.55
C LEU A 43 -7.42 -13.14 9.07
N PHE A 44 -6.25 -13.38 8.48
CA PHE A 44 -6.15 -13.82 7.09
C PHE A 44 -6.90 -15.14 6.86
N TYR A 45 -6.81 -16.10 7.78
CA TYR A 45 -7.57 -17.33 7.69
C TYR A 45 -9.08 -17.09 7.64
N TYR A 46 -9.62 -16.24 8.52
CA TYR A 46 -11.05 -15.91 8.53
C TYR A 46 -11.48 -15.10 7.30
N LEU A 47 -10.66 -14.13 6.88
CA LEU A 47 -10.94 -13.29 5.70
C LEU A 47 -10.93 -14.13 4.41
N TRP A 48 -9.92 -14.98 4.20
CA TRP A 48 -9.85 -15.87 3.02
C TRP A 48 -10.96 -16.91 3.02
N ARG A 49 -11.23 -17.53 4.17
CA ARG A 49 -12.27 -18.57 4.30
C ARG A 49 -13.68 -18.00 4.11
N SER A 50 -13.92 -16.78 4.54
CA SER A 50 -15.25 -16.17 4.48
C SER A 50 -15.56 -15.56 3.11
N PHE A 51 -14.55 -15.20 2.31
CA PHE A 51 -14.77 -14.36 1.12
C PHE A 51 -14.07 -14.80 -0.18
N GLY A 52 -13.47 -16.00 -0.22
CA GLY A 52 -13.07 -16.59 -1.51
C GLY A 52 -11.85 -15.96 -2.20
N GLY A 53 -10.99 -15.28 -1.43
CA GLY A 53 -9.59 -15.04 -1.77
C GLY A 53 -9.31 -14.14 -2.99
N ASN A 54 -9.26 -12.83 -2.79
CA ASN A 54 -8.14 -11.95 -3.17
C ASN A 54 -8.42 -10.53 -2.62
N PRO A 55 -7.64 -9.97 -1.69
CA PRO A 55 -7.89 -8.64 -1.11
C PRO A 55 -7.54 -7.47 -2.05
N THR A 56 -7.14 -7.75 -3.29
CA THR A 56 -6.66 -6.76 -4.26
C THR A 56 -7.76 -5.92 -4.92
N GLU A 57 -9.02 -6.33 -4.81
CA GLU A 57 -10.16 -5.47 -5.14
C GLU A 57 -10.49 -4.57 -3.94
N ALA A 58 -9.94 -3.35 -3.93
CA ALA A 58 -10.07 -2.39 -2.82
C ALA A 58 -11.51 -2.22 -2.30
N ARG A 59 -12.49 -2.22 -3.23
CA ARG A 59 -13.92 -2.07 -2.90
C ARG A 59 -14.47 -3.27 -2.13
N SER A 60 -14.17 -4.47 -2.62
CA SER A 60 -14.55 -5.73 -2.00
C SER A 60 -13.84 -5.89 -0.65
N PHE A 61 -12.58 -5.46 -0.56
CA PHE A 61 -11.78 -5.53 0.66
C PHE A 61 -12.27 -4.60 1.77
N SER A 62 -12.55 -3.33 1.48
CA SER A 62 -13.07 -2.37 2.47
C SER A 62 -14.39 -2.85 3.08
N GLN A 63 -15.32 -3.32 2.25
CA GLN A 63 -16.59 -3.87 2.71
C GLN A 63 -16.39 -5.09 3.62
N VAL A 64 -15.46 -5.98 3.26
CA VAL A 64 -15.12 -7.16 4.06
C VAL A 64 -14.49 -6.77 5.40
N LEU A 65 -13.57 -5.80 5.42
CA LEU A 65 -12.98 -5.30 6.64
C LEU A 65 -14.05 -4.75 7.58
N HIS A 66 -14.95 -3.93 7.07
CA HIS A 66 -16.06 -3.38 7.85
C HIS A 66 -17.03 -4.46 8.33
N GLY A 67 -17.26 -5.52 7.56
CA GLY A 67 -18.07 -6.66 7.99
C GLY A 67 -17.43 -7.48 9.13
N PHE A 68 -16.11 -7.52 9.22
CA PHE A 68 -15.38 -8.32 10.22
C PHE A 68 -14.93 -7.52 11.45
N LEU A 69 -14.52 -6.27 11.26
CA LEU A 69 -13.90 -5.41 12.29
C LEU A 69 -14.79 -4.23 12.70
N ASP A 70 -15.93 -4.03 12.02
CA ASP A 70 -16.86 -2.94 12.27
C ASP A 70 -16.13 -1.57 12.29
N ASN A 71 -16.25 -0.80 13.36
CA ASN A 71 -15.61 0.51 13.50
C ASN A 71 -14.07 0.45 13.53
N SER A 72 -13.48 -0.71 13.85
CA SER A 72 -12.03 -0.90 13.85
C SER A 72 -11.45 -1.04 12.43
N ALA A 73 -12.29 -1.26 11.41
CA ALA A 73 -11.87 -1.35 10.02
C ALA A 73 -11.16 -0.08 9.55
N ILE A 74 -11.64 1.09 9.96
CA ILE A 74 -11.06 2.40 9.58
C ILE A 74 -9.59 2.51 10.04
N ALA A 75 -9.27 2.00 11.24
CA ALA A 75 -7.90 2.02 11.74
C ALA A 75 -6.98 1.12 10.89
N VAL A 76 -7.48 -0.04 10.47
CA VAL A 76 -6.76 -0.95 9.57
C VAL A 76 -6.57 -0.31 8.19
N GLU A 77 -7.62 0.25 7.61
CA GLU A 77 -7.56 0.92 6.31
C GLU A 77 -6.56 2.08 6.31
N LYS A 78 -6.57 2.93 7.35
CA LYS A 78 -5.59 4.00 7.52
C LYS A 78 -4.16 3.48 7.65
N ALA A 79 -3.95 2.38 8.38
CA ALA A 79 -2.63 1.76 8.50
C ALA A 79 -2.13 1.24 7.14
N ILE A 80 -3.00 0.60 6.36
CA ILE A 80 -2.69 0.11 5.01
C ILE A 80 -2.32 1.28 4.09
N VAL A 81 -3.15 2.32 4.04
CA VAL A 81 -2.89 3.49 3.18
C VAL A 81 -1.62 4.20 3.64
N GLY A 82 -1.39 4.37 4.94
CA GLY A 82 -0.18 4.97 5.47
C GLY A 82 1.09 4.22 5.04
N ARG A 83 1.06 2.88 5.07
CA ARG A 83 2.15 2.03 4.55
C ARG A 83 2.31 2.18 3.04
N LEU A 84 1.22 2.08 2.29
CA LEU A 84 1.23 2.21 0.83
C LEU A 84 1.80 3.55 0.38
N CYS A 85 1.42 4.64 1.04
CA CYS A 85 1.98 5.96 0.77
C CYS A 85 3.49 6.00 1.06
N ARG A 86 3.97 5.39 2.15
CA ARG A 86 5.41 5.35 2.46
C ARG A 86 6.18 4.56 1.40
N GLU A 87 5.71 3.37 1.05
CA GLU A 87 6.33 2.53 0.00
C GLU A 87 6.38 3.26 -1.34
N LEU A 88 5.29 3.95 -1.70
CA LEU A 88 5.23 4.72 -2.92
C LEU A 88 5.84 6.12 -2.78
N SER A 89 6.51 6.49 -1.67
CA SER A 89 7.03 7.84 -1.44
C SER A 89 5.99 8.94 -1.77
N LEU A 90 4.78 8.77 -1.27
CA LEU A 90 3.66 9.71 -1.34
C LEU A 90 3.40 10.32 0.04
N GLU A 91 2.85 11.52 0.07
CA GLU A 91 2.38 12.12 1.32
C GLU A 91 1.02 11.53 1.69
N PHE A 92 0.93 10.90 2.87
CA PHE A 92 -0.35 10.55 3.45
C PHE A 92 -0.93 11.76 4.17
N ARG A 93 -2.15 12.19 3.78
CA ARG A 93 -2.89 13.25 4.46
C ARG A 93 -4.18 12.67 5.02
N ASP A 94 -4.24 12.56 6.34
CA ASP A 94 -5.48 12.17 7.03
C ASP A 94 -6.42 13.39 7.08
N SER A 95 -7.26 13.53 6.05
CA SER A 95 -8.40 14.44 6.06
C SER A 95 -9.58 13.77 6.75
N GLY A 96 -10.37 14.51 7.53
CA GLY A 96 -11.50 13.97 8.30
C GLY A 96 -12.51 13.11 7.51
N ASP A 97 -12.58 13.30 6.19
CA ASP A 97 -13.34 12.45 5.26
C ASP A 97 -12.43 11.37 4.63
N PHE A 98 -12.04 10.38 5.41
CA PHE A 98 -11.20 9.27 4.92
C PHE A 98 -12.02 8.29 4.06
N ASP A 99 -11.59 8.07 2.82
CA ASP A 99 -12.16 7.08 1.90
C ASP A 99 -11.04 6.16 1.40
N PHE A 100 -11.07 4.90 1.86
CA PHE A 100 -10.06 3.91 1.52
C PHE A 100 -9.94 3.68 0.01
N ASN A 101 -11.06 3.53 -0.69
CA ASN A 101 -11.08 3.23 -2.13
C ASN A 101 -10.45 4.36 -2.92
N ARG A 102 -10.82 5.60 -2.58
CA ARG A 102 -10.24 6.78 -3.20
C ARG A 102 -8.73 6.85 -2.95
N CYS A 103 -8.27 6.58 -1.74
CA CYS A 103 -6.84 6.56 -1.43
C CYS A 103 -6.07 5.49 -2.23
N ILE A 104 -6.61 4.27 -2.36
CA ILE A 104 -5.98 3.21 -3.16
C ILE A 104 -5.93 3.60 -4.64
N GLU A 105 -6.99 4.18 -5.20
CA GLU A 105 -7.03 4.65 -6.58
C GLU A 105 -6.03 5.79 -6.85
N GLU A 106 -5.92 6.75 -5.94
CA GLU A 106 -4.91 7.83 -6.04
C GLU A 106 -3.48 7.26 -5.99
N ALA A 107 -3.22 6.30 -5.09
CA ALA A 107 -1.94 5.60 -5.01
C ALA A 107 -1.61 4.80 -6.27
N ARG A 108 -2.59 4.07 -6.83
CA ARG A 108 -2.47 3.32 -8.09
C ARG A 108 -2.10 4.23 -9.26
N ARG A 109 -2.82 5.35 -9.43
CA ARG A 109 -2.53 6.35 -10.47
C ARG A 109 -1.13 6.93 -10.33
N ALA A 110 -0.69 7.22 -9.11
CA ALA A 110 0.66 7.72 -8.87
C ALA A 110 1.75 6.69 -9.21
N TYR A 111 1.52 5.41 -8.86
CA TYR A 111 2.42 4.31 -9.21
C TYR A 111 2.51 4.13 -10.75
N GLU A 112 1.38 4.08 -11.45
CA GLU A 112 1.33 3.94 -12.92
C GLU A 112 1.97 5.13 -13.64
N GLY A 113 1.73 6.35 -13.16
CA GLY A 113 2.31 7.58 -13.70
C GLY A 113 3.84 7.64 -13.59
N ARG A 114 4.44 6.92 -12.62
CA ARG A 114 5.90 6.78 -12.49
C ARG A 114 6.47 5.75 -13.47
N LYS A 115 5.77 4.63 -13.68
CA LYS A 115 6.14 3.61 -14.66
C LYS A 115 6.19 4.17 -16.10
N GLY A 116 5.33 5.15 -16.40
CA GLY A 116 5.29 5.84 -17.70
C GLY A 116 6.45 6.81 -17.99
N LYS A 117 7.13 7.35 -16.96
CA LYS A 117 8.21 8.34 -17.15
C LYS A 117 9.59 7.72 -17.46
N GLY A 118 9.74 6.40 -17.37
CA GLY A 118 10.98 5.67 -17.67
C GLY A 118 11.22 5.32 -19.14
N LYS A 119 10.23 5.49 -20.03
CA LYS A 119 10.34 5.15 -21.47
C LYS A 119 10.24 6.37 -22.39
N GLY A 120 11.07 7.39 -22.11
CA GLY A 120 11.10 8.64 -22.87
C GLY A 120 12.51 9.24 -23.01
N LYS A 121 13.51 8.42 -23.32
CA LYS A 121 14.76 8.90 -23.96
C LYS A 121 14.93 8.14 -25.27
N GLU A 122 14.04 8.41 -26.21
CA GLU A 122 14.28 8.07 -27.60
C GLU A 122 15.31 9.05 -28.18
N LYS A 123 16.34 8.47 -28.79
CA LYS A 123 17.42 9.14 -29.49
C LYS A 123 16.84 10.01 -30.62
N GLY A 124 17.31 11.24 -30.76
CA GLY A 124 16.96 12.04 -31.92
C GLY A 124 17.59 13.42 -31.89
N GLY A 125 18.82 13.53 -32.37
CA GLY A 125 19.51 14.82 -32.45
C GLY A 125 20.87 14.76 -33.13
N ALA A 126 20.96 14.05 -34.26
CA ALA A 126 21.99 14.35 -35.24
C ALA A 126 21.61 15.64 -35.97
N ARG A 127 22.54 16.61 -36.02
CA ARG A 127 22.67 17.75 -36.95
C ARG A 127 23.65 18.73 -36.29
N ALA A 128 24.70 19.23 -36.91
CA ALA A 128 25.34 18.99 -38.20
C ALA A 128 26.81 19.45 -38.03
#